data_AF-A0A0G0Y9I1-F1
#
_entry.id   AF-A0A0G0Y9I1-F1
#
_cell.length_a   1.000
_cell.length_b   1.000
_cell.length_c   1.000
_cell.angle_alpha   90.00
_cell.angle_beta   90.00
_cell.angle_gamma   90.00
#
_symmetry.space_group_name_H-M   'P 1'
#
loop_
_entity.id
_entity.type
_entity.pdbx_description
1 polymer ?
#
loop_
_entity_poly.entity_id
_entity_poly.type
_entity_poly.pdbx_seq_one_letter_code
_entity_poly.pdbx_strand_id
1 'polypeptide(L)'
;MDIQELLASAKTQTFDLFERKLNTLIRENYHFSNLDEHNRKVVLEIVKKHLANIRNGYGISSTVMQRETYKLYQNRIKLKLTEQDLADIKEILGLFKK
;
A
#
# COMPACT_ATOMS: atom_id res chain seq x y z
N MET A 1 -13.77 0.31 7.99
CA MET A 1 -13.49 -0.78 7.02
C MET A 1 -12.25 -1.55 7.45
N ASP A 2 -12.23 -2.87 7.34
CA ASP A 2 -11.05 -3.68 7.72
C ASP A 2 -10.18 -4.11 6.51
N ILE A 3 -9.01 -4.69 6.79
CA ILE A 3 -8.09 -5.15 5.74
C ILE A 3 -8.64 -6.35 4.95
N GLN A 4 -9.41 -7.23 5.58
CA GLN A 4 -9.99 -8.40 4.92
C GLN A 4 -11.06 -7.97 3.92
N GLU A 5 -11.89 -6.98 4.27
CA GLU A 5 -12.86 -6.32 3.40
C GLU A 5 -12.16 -5.64 2.20
N LEU A 6 -11.03 -4.97 2.45
CA LEU A 6 -10.23 -4.36 1.38
C LEU A 6 -9.66 -5.42 0.42
N LEU A 7 -9.06 -6.49 0.96
CA LEU A 7 -8.52 -7.60 0.16
C LEU A 7 -9.61 -8.34 -0.61
N ALA A 8 -10.78 -8.55 -0.01
CA ALA A 8 -11.94 -9.14 -0.69
C ALA A 8 -12.41 -8.26 -1.85
N SER A 9 -12.42 -6.94 -1.65
CA SER A 9 -12.78 -5.97 -2.70
C SER A 9 -11.82 -5.97 -3.89
N ALA A 10 -10.53 -6.23 -3.64
CA ALA A 10 -9.52 -6.30 -4.70
C ALA A 10 -9.88 -7.36 -5.76
N LYS A 11 -10.49 -8.48 -5.35
CA LYS A 11 -10.86 -9.62 -6.21
C LYS A 11 -11.97 -9.31 -7.19
N THR A 12 -12.93 -8.47 -6.81
CA THR A 12 -14.20 -8.32 -7.53
C THR A 12 -14.43 -6.92 -8.09
N GLN A 13 -13.74 -5.91 -7.57
CA GLN A 13 -13.99 -4.51 -7.92
C GLN A 13 -12.94 -3.95 -8.88
N THR A 14 -13.32 -2.87 -9.59
CA THR A 14 -12.39 -2.06 -10.38
C THR A 14 -11.31 -1.45 -9.49
N PHE A 15 -10.17 -1.09 -10.10
CA PHE A 15 -9.08 -0.48 -9.34
C PHE A 15 -9.52 0.85 -8.72
N ASP A 16 -10.34 1.66 -9.40
CA ASP A 16 -10.81 2.95 -8.86
C ASP A 16 -11.62 2.79 -7.56
N LEU A 17 -12.46 1.75 -7.46
CA LEU A 17 -13.21 1.45 -6.25
C LEU A 17 -12.29 0.94 -5.13
N PHE A 18 -11.32 0.10 -5.49
CA PHE A 18 -10.29 -0.37 -4.56
C PHE A 18 -9.43 0.78 -4.02
N GLU A 19 -9.02 1.71 -4.88
CA GLU A 19 -8.25 2.91 -4.53
C GLU A 19 -9.04 3.79 -3.55
N ARG A 20 -10.32 4.04 -3.83
CA ARG A 20 -11.19 4.80 -2.90
C ARG A 20 -11.25 4.14 -1.53
N LYS A 21 -11.43 2.83 -1.49
CA LYS A 21 -11.45 2.06 -0.24
C LYS A 21 -10.10 2.11 0.47
N LEU A 22 -8.99 1.85 -0.20
CA LEU A 22 -7.66 1.93 0.41
C LEU A 22 -7.39 3.35 0.95
N ASN A 23 -7.77 4.39 0.23
CA ASN A 23 -7.70 5.76 0.74
C ASN A 23 -8.56 5.98 1.99
N THR A 24 -9.77 5.43 2.04
CA THR A 24 -10.61 5.44 3.24
C THR A 24 -9.94 4.71 4.40
N LEU A 25 -9.37 3.51 4.17
CA LEU A 25 -8.65 2.75 5.21
C LEU A 25 -7.51 3.56 5.83
N ILE A 26 -6.71 4.21 4.98
CA ILE A 26 -5.56 5.01 5.42
C ILE A 26 -6.04 6.24 6.19
N ARG A 27 -7.12 6.90 5.75
CA ARG A 27 -7.65 8.11 6.41
C ARG A 27 -8.34 7.82 7.72
N GLU A 28 -9.02 6.69 7.83
CA GLU A 28 -9.74 6.26 9.04
C GLU A 28 -8.78 5.70 10.11
N ASN A 29 -7.62 5.19 9.70
CA ASN A 29 -6.64 4.63 10.62
C ASN A 29 -5.65 5.70 11.10
N TYR A 30 -5.81 6.14 12.36
CA TYR A 30 -4.96 7.16 12.97
C TYR A 30 -3.45 6.83 12.89
N HIS A 31 -3.12 5.53 12.84
CA HIS A 31 -1.75 5.03 12.73
C HIS A 31 -1.06 5.46 11.43
N PHE A 32 -1.84 5.72 10.37
CA PHE A 32 -1.33 6.17 9.07
C PHE A 32 -1.62 7.66 8.79
N SER A 33 -1.94 8.44 9.83
CA SER A 33 -2.28 9.86 9.70
C SER A 33 -1.15 10.71 9.10
N ASN A 34 0.11 10.26 9.18
CA ASN A 34 1.26 10.94 8.58
C ASN A 34 1.30 10.83 7.05
N LEU A 35 0.55 9.88 6.46
CA LEU A 35 0.55 9.69 5.01
C LEU A 35 -0.32 10.75 4.34
N ASP A 36 0.37 11.79 3.89
CA ASP A 36 -0.20 12.83 3.05
C ASP A 36 -0.66 12.27 1.68
N GLU A 37 -1.25 13.14 0.85
CA GLU A 37 -1.73 12.71 -0.47
C GLU A 37 -0.62 12.16 -1.37
N HIS A 38 0.60 12.68 -1.26
CA HIS A 38 1.73 12.22 -2.06
C HIS A 38 2.13 10.80 -1.65
N ASN A 39 2.26 10.56 -0.35
CA ASN A 39 2.69 9.29 0.20
C ASN A 39 1.63 8.20 -0.04
N ARG A 40 0.34 8.56 0.04
CA ARG A 40 -0.76 7.66 -0.36
C ARG A 40 -0.69 7.24 -1.82
N LYS A 41 -0.33 8.16 -2.74
CA LYS A 41 -0.12 7.81 -4.16
C LYS A 41 1.01 6.80 -4.34
N VAL A 42 2.08 6.92 -3.58
CA VAL A 42 3.19 5.93 -3.60
C VAL A 42 2.70 4.54 -3.19
N VAL A 43 1.92 4.44 -2.11
CA VAL A 43 1.29 3.17 -1.68
C VAL A 43 0.41 2.61 -2.79
N LEU A 44 -0.47 3.44 -3.36
CA LEU A 44 -1.42 3.04 -4.40
C LEU A 44 -0.70 2.48 -5.64
N GLU A 45 0.37 3.11 -6.09
CA GLU A 45 1.14 2.64 -7.25
C GLU A 45 1.79 1.27 -7.00
N ILE A 46 2.32 1.03 -5.80
CA ILE A 46 2.90 -0.28 -5.44
C ILE A 46 1.80 -1.34 -5.37
N VAL A 47 0.67 -1.03 -4.74
CA VAL A 47 -0.45 -1.98 -4.64
C VAL A 47 -1.04 -2.27 -6.02
N LYS A 48 -1.18 -1.25 -6.88
CA LYS A 48 -1.62 -1.39 -8.28
C LYS A 48 -0.72 -2.33 -9.07
N LYS A 49 0.59 -2.16 -8.94
CA LYS A 49 1.59 -3.02 -9.59
C LYS A 49 1.46 -4.49 -9.20
N HIS A 50 1.09 -4.77 -7.96
CA HIS A 50 0.93 -6.13 -7.44
C HIS A 50 -0.52 -6.60 -7.39
N LEU A 51 -1.46 -5.83 -7.95
CA LEU A 51 -2.90 -6.09 -7.86
C LEU A 51 -3.29 -7.45 -8.43
N ALA A 52 -2.66 -7.88 -9.53
CA ALA A 52 -2.91 -9.19 -10.13
C ALA A 52 -2.62 -10.33 -9.12
N ASN A 53 -1.52 -10.23 -8.38
CA ASN A 53 -1.15 -11.23 -7.36
C ASN A 53 -2.11 -11.17 -6.17
N ILE A 54 -2.49 -9.97 -5.73
CA ILE A 54 -3.46 -9.76 -4.65
C ILE A 54 -4.83 -10.37 -5.03
N ARG A 55 -5.30 -10.12 -6.27
CA ARG A 55 -6.55 -10.69 -6.83
C ARG A 55 -6.56 -12.21 -6.84
N ASN A 56 -5.45 -12.80 -7.24
CA ASN A 56 -5.28 -14.25 -7.25
C ASN A 56 -5.06 -14.84 -5.85
N GLY A 57 -5.06 -14.00 -4.80
CA GLY A 57 -4.91 -14.43 -3.42
C GLY A 57 -3.48 -14.81 -3.04
N TYR A 58 -2.48 -14.46 -3.85
CA TYR A 58 -1.06 -14.67 -3.54
C TYR A 58 -0.46 -13.55 -2.69
N GLY A 59 -1.10 -12.37 -2.66
CA GLY A 59 -0.58 -11.21 -1.91
C GLY A 59 0.75 -10.70 -2.46
N ILE A 60 1.51 -9.99 -1.61
CA ILE A 60 2.86 -9.51 -1.90
C ILE A 60 3.86 -10.35 -1.10
N SER A 61 4.70 -11.12 -1.80
CA SER A 61 5.72 -11.95 -1.14
C SER A 61 6.74 -11.11 -0.35
N SER A 62 7.34 -11.70 0.68
CA SER A 62 8.39 -11.05 1.49
C SER A 62 9.55 -10.50 0.66
N THR A 63 9.99 -11.23 -0.37
CA THR A 63 11.09 -10.81 -1.26
C THR A 63 10.68 -9.61 -2.11
N VAL A 64 9.45 -9.60 -2.62
CA VAL A 64 8.92 -8.46 -3.37
C VAL A 64 8.80 -7.25 -2.45
N MET A 65 8.28 -7.44 -1.23
CA MET A 65 8.18 -6.39 -0.23
C MET A 65 9.54 -5.74 0.04
N GLN A 66 10.56 -6.54 0.31
CA GLN A 66 11.91 -6.06 0.56
C GLN A 66 12.47 -5.27 -0.62
N ARG A 67 12.23 -5.73 -1.86
CA ARG A 67 12.65 -5.00 -3.07
C ARG A 67 11.92 -3.67 -3.23
N GLU A 68 10.61 -3.62 -3.00
CA GLU A 68 9.85 -2.36 -3.09
C GLU A 68 10.26 -1.38 -1.99
N THR A 69 10.37 -1.83 -0.73
CA THR A 69 10.84 -1.00 0.38
C THR A 69 12.27 -0.49 0.13
N TYR A 70 13.16 -1.32 -0.41
CA TYR A 70 14.52 -0.90 -0.76
C TYR A 70 14.53 0.18 -1.84
N LYS A 71 13.69 0.05 -2.88
CA LYS A 71 13.54 1.08 -3.93
C LYS A 71 12.99 2.38 -3.37
N LEU A 72 12.03 2.32 -2.45
CA LEU A 72 11.51 3.50 -1.77
C LEU A 72 12.60 4.19 -0.97
N TYR A 73 13.40 3.43 -0.21
CA TYR A 73 14.51 3.98 0.56
C TYR A 73 15.57 4.67 -0.33
N GLN A 74 15.95 4.03 -1.44
CA GLN A 74 16.90 4.61 -2.40
C GLN A 74 16.38 5.90 -3.04
N ASN A 75 15.07 5.98 -3.30
CA ASN A 75 14.44 7.11 -3.96
C ASN A 75 13.79 8.10 -2.98
N ARG A 76 13.96 7.94 -1.66
CA ARG A 76 13.20 8.69 -0.65
C ARG A 76 13.32 10.20 -0.81
N ILE A 77 14.50 10.70 -1.12
CA ILE A 77 14.75 12.14 -1.32
C ILE A 77 13.98 12.66 -2.54
N LYS A 78 14.00 11.90 -3.64
CA LYS A 78 13.27 12.22 -4.87
C LYS A 78 11.76 12.18 -4.66
N LEU A 79 11.30 11.23 -3.84
CA LEU A 79 9.89 11.03 -3.49
C LEU A 79 9.45 11.88 -2.29
N LYS A 80 10.34 12.73 -1.73
CA LYS A 80 10.09 13.53 -0.53
C LYS A 80 9.55 12.73 0.67
N LEU A 81 9.98 11.48 0.80
CA LEU A 81 9.61 10.58 1.88
C LEU A 81 10.57 10.74 3.06
N THR A 82 10.03 10.97 4.25
CA THR A 82 10.78 10.87 5.50
C THR A 82 11.01 9.41 5.89
N GLU A 83 11.87 9.17 6.88
CA GLU A 83 12.05 7.81 7.41
C GLU A 83 10.77 7.29 8.08
N GLN A 84 9.98 8.17 8.69
CA GLN A 84 8.67 7.81 9.25
C GLN A 84 7.69 7.41 8.13
N ASP A 85 7.64 8.16 7.03
CA ASP A 85 6.78 7.81 5.89
C ASP A 85 7.15 6.44 5.31
N LEU A 86 8.45 6.13 5.22
CA LEU A 86 8.90 4.83 4.77
C LEU A 86 8.47 3.69 5.71
N ALA A 87 8.49 3.94 7.02
CA ALA A 87 8.00 2.99 8.01
C ALA A 87 6.48 2.76 7.86
N ASP A 88 5.71 3.84 7.79
CA ASP A 88 4.25 3.80 7.66
C ASP A 88 3.84 3.13 6.33
N ILE A 89 4.51 3.45 5.22
CA ILE A 89 4.31 2.78 3.93
C ILE A 89 4.62 1.29 4.03
N LYS A 90 5.75 0.92 4.65
CA LYS A 90 6.14 -0.48 4.82
C LYS A 90 5.10 -1.26 5.60
N GLU A 91 4.53 -0.66 6.64
CA GLU A 91 3.48 -1.29 7.45
C GLU A 91 2.19 -1.48 6.66
N ILE A 92 1.74 -0.48 5.89
CA ILE A 92 0.58 -0.64 5.01
C ILE A 92 0.81 -1.74 3.98
N LEU A 93 1.96 -1.74 3.31
CA LEU A 93 2.27 -2.79 2.35
C LEU A 93 2.31 -4.17 3.03
N GLY A 94 2.76 -4.21 4.30
CA GLY A 94 2.72 -5.40 5.15
C GLY A 94 1.33 -6.00 5.32
N LEU A 95 0.26 -5.21 5.22
CA LEU A 95 -1.12 -5.68 5.25
C LEU A 95 -1.49 -6.56 4.03
N PHE A 96 -0.77 -6.41 2.93
CA PHE A 96 -0.94 -7.21 1.71
C PHE A 96 0.02 -8.39 1.65
N LYS A 97 0.87 -8.57 2.67
CA LYS A 97 1.84 -9.67 2.75
C LYS A 97 1.11 -11.00 2.91
N LYS A 98 1.61 -12.02 2.21
CA LYS A 98 1.20 -13.41 2.37
C LYS A 98 2.39 -14.35 2.31
#